data_AF-A0A2A7WVX5-F1
#
_entry.id   AF-A0A2A7WVX5-F1
#
_cell.length_a   1.000
_cell.length_b   1.000
_cell.length_c   1.000
_cell.angle_alpha   90.00
_cell.angle_beta   90.00
_cell.angle_gamma   90.00
#
_symmetry.space_group_name_H-M   'P 1'
#
loop_
_entity.id
_entity.type
_entity.pdbx_description
1 polymer ?
#
loop_
_entity_poly.entity_id
_entity_poly.type
_entity_poly.pdbx_seq_one_letter_code
_entity_poly.pdbx_strand_id
1 'polypeptide(L)'
;MKGNSAIIGASIIIGCAILGFFIQLTFSNNKNEPSKISKEYKFEMIPVNDNNVIIFNKETGEYWRKFLPNNEGPTNWEKEKSPITK
;
A
#
# COMPACT_ATOMS: atom_id res chain seq x y z
N MET A 1 -21.53 45.82 -31.35
CA MET A 1 -20.79 45.32 -30.17
C MET A 1 -21.08 43.82 -29.91
N LYS A 2 -20.89 42.92 -30.90
CA LYS A 2 -21.18 41.47 -30.76
C LYS A 2 -19.93 40.59 -30.60
N GLY A 3 -18.74 41.13 -30.87
CA GLY A 3 -17.47 40.37 -30.82
C GLY A 3 -16.95 40.12 -29.40
N ASN A 4 -17.04 41.12 -28.52
CA ASN A 4 -16.45 41.04 -27.18
C ASN A 4 -17.14 39.97 -26.31
N SER A 5 -18.47 39.85 -26.39
CA SER A 5 -19.24 38.85 -25.64
C SER A 5 -18.91 37.42 -26.06
N ALA A 6 -18.65 37.18 -27.34
CA ALA A 6 -18.25 35.86 -27.84
C ALA A 6 -16.85 35.47 -27.37
N ILE A 7 -15.91 36.42 -27.36
CA ILE A 7 -14.53 36.21 -26.88
C ILE A 7 -14.53 35.93 -25.37
N ILE A 8 -15.31 36.68 -24.60
CA ILE A 8 -15.47 36.48 -23.15
C ILE A 8 -16.06 35.09 -22.88
N GLY A 9 -17.12 34.70 -23.58
CA GLY A 9 -17.70 33.35 -23.46
C GLY A 9 -16.70 32.24 -23.78
N ALA A 10 -15.93 32.38 -24.86
CA ALA A 10 -14.91 31.40 -25.25
C ALA A 10 -13.80 31.27 -24.19
N SER A 11 -13.35 32.39 -23.61
CA SER A 11 -12.29 32.40 -22.59
C SER A 11 -12.70 31.66 -21.30
N ILE A 12 -13.98 31.77 -20.90
CA ILE A 12 -14.51 31.07 -19.73
C ILE A 12 -14.53 29.55 -19.98
N ILE A 13 -14.98 29.13 -21.17
CA ILE A 13 -15.05 27.70 -21.53
C ILE A 13 -13.65 27.08 -21.55
N ILE A 14 -12.68 27.77 -22.15
CA ILE A 14 -11.28 27.32 -22.21
C ILE A 14 -10.67 27.25 -20.80
N GLY A 15 -10.91 28.26 -19.95
CA GLY A 15 -10.45 28.24 -18.56
C GLY A 15 -11.01 27.07 -17.76
N CYS A 16 -12.31 26.80 -17.88
CA CYS A 16 -12.95 25.66 -17.21
C CYS A 16 -12.44 24.32 -17.72
N ALA A 17 -12.17 24.19 -19.03
CA ALA A 17 -11.63 22.96 -19.61
C ALA A 17 -10.21 22.66 -19.11
N ILE A 18 -9.35 23.67 -19.04
CA ILE A 18 -7.99 23.54 -18.51
C ILE A 18 -8.03 23.16 -17.03
N LEU A 19 -8.84 23.86 -16.23
CA LEU A 19 -8.99 23.57 -14.80
C LEU A 19 -9.53 22.14 -14.58
N GLY A 20 -10.56 21.73 -15.32
CA GLY A 20 -11.12 20.39 -15.26
C GLY A 20 -10.11 19.31 -15.60
N PHE A 21 -9.25 19.55 -16.59
CA PHE A 21 -8.18 18.61 -16.96
C PHE A 21 -7.15 18.43 -15.83
N PHE A 22 -6.70 19.52 -15.19
CA PHE A 22 -5.76 19.43 -14.07
C PHE A 22 -6.36 18.79 -12.82
N ILE A 23 -7.64 19.06 -12.53
CA ILE A 23 -8.37 18.38 -11.46
C ILE A 23 -8.44 16.88 -11.78
N GLN A 24 -8.82 16.50 -13.00
CA GLN A 24 -8.90 15.09 -13.39
C GLN A 24 -7.54 14.38 -13.26
N LEU A 25 -6.43 15.01 -13.67
CA LEU A 25 -5.09 14.44 -13.49
C LEU A 25 -4.73 14.25 -12.00
N THR A 26 -5.07 15.23 -11.17
CA THR A 26 -4.80 15.19 -9.71
C THR A 26 -5.60 14.08 -9.02
N PHE A 27 -6.87 13.91 -9.41
CA PHE A 27 -7.74 12.87 -8.84
C PHE A 27 -7.56 11.49 -9.48
N SER A 28 -7.05 11.41 -10.73
CA SER A 28 -6.78 10.12 -11.39
C SER A 28 -5.64 9.34 -10.72
N ASN A 29 -4.67 10.04 -10.12
CA ASN A 29 -3.61 9.40 -9.32
C ASN A 29 -4.11 8.90 -7.95
N ASN A 30 -5.32 9.29 -7.54
CA ASN A 30 -6.02 8.80 -6.35
C ASN A 30 -7.10 7.77 -6.70
N LYS A 31 -6.99 7.09 -7.84
CA LYS A 31 -7.47 5.71 -7.89
C LYS A 31 -6.56 4.92 -6.94
N ASN A 32 -6.88 5.00 -5.66
CA ASN A 32 -6.78 3.86 -4.79
C ASN A 32 -7.52 2.76 -5.56
N GLU A 33 -6.81 2.02 -6.43
CA GLU A 33 -7.19 0.64 -6.62
C GLU A 33 -7.44 0.16 -5.19
N PRO A 34 -8.63 -0.37 -4.86
CA PRO A 34 -8.69 -1.23 -3.68
C PRO A 34 -7.61 -2.23 -3.99
N SER A 35 -6.50 -2.11 -3.27
CA SER A 35 -5.30 -2.86 -3.56
C SER A 35 -5.81 -4.26 -3.75
N LYS A 36 -5.66 -4.83 -4.95
CA LYS A 36 -5.89 -6.26 -5.15
C LYS A 36 -4.76 -6.98 -4.43
N ILE A 37 -4.59 -6.71 -3.13
CA ILE A 37 -3.94 -7.53 -2.13
C ILE A 37 -4.99 -8.55 -1.71
N SER A 38 -5.52 -9.26 -2.71
CA SER A 38 -5.79 -10.68 -2.58
C SER A 38 -4.62 -11.46 -3.19
N LYS A 39 -3.45 -10.83 -3.39
CA LYS A 39 -2.19 -11.57 -3.43
C LYS A 39 -1.97 -12.06 -2.01
N GLU A 40 -2.55 -13.21 -1.72
CA GLU A 40 -2.23 -13.98 -0.54
C GLU A 40 -0.73 -14.25 -0.60
N TYR A 41 0.04 -13.41 0.09
CA TYR A 41 1.48 -13.55 0.14
C TYR A 41 1.78 -14.85 0.87
N LYS A 42 2.60 -15.71 0.24
CA LYS A 42 3.05 -17.00 0.81
C LYS A 42 3.58 -16.84 2.23
N PHE A 43 4.28 -15.74 2.49
CA PHE A 43 4.84 -15.42 3.79
C PHE A 43 4.07 -14.27 4.44
N GLU A 44 3.78 -14.43 5.73
CA GLU A 44 3.17 -13.40 6.58
C GLU A 44 4.08 -13.08 7.76
N MET A 45 4.22 -11.79 8.07
CA MET A 45 4.96 -11.31 9.22
C MET A 45 3.98 -11.05 10.36
N ILE A 46 4.19 -11.72 11.49
CA ILE A 46 3.31 -11.64 12.65
C ILE A 46 4.10 -11.02 13.81
N PRO A 47 3.79 -9.78 14.23
CA PRO A 47 4.34 -9.22 15.46
C PRO A 47 3.66 -9.91 16.66
N VAL A 48 4.44 -10.63 17.48
CA VAL A 48 3.91 -11.34 18.65
C VAL A 48 3.91 -10.44 19.87
N ASN A 49 4.97 -9.65 20.03
CA ASN A 49 5.13 -8.59 21.01
C ASN A 49 6.30 -7.69 20.60
N ASP A 50 6.62 -6.69 21.42
CA ASP A 50 7.68 -5.71 21.14
C ASP A 50 9.05 -6.33 20.84
N ASN A 51 9.31 -7.52 21.40
CA ASN A 51 10.59 -8.20 21.29
C ASN A 51 10.53 -9.46 20.42
N ASN A 52 9.40 -9.79 19.78
CA ASN A 52 9.26 -11.06 19.04
C ASN A 52 8.51 -10.88 17.73
N VAL A 53 9.11 -11.40 16.67
CA VAL A 53 8.51 -11.45 15.34
C VAL A 53 8.56 -12.86 14.78
N ILE A 54 7.49 -13.25 14.07
CA ILE A 54 7.40 -14.50 13.33
C ILE A 54 7.27 -14.23 11.84
N ILE A 55 7.97 -15.01 11.02
CA ILE A 55 7.70 -15.17 9.59
C ILE A 55 7.03 -16.52 9.41
N PHE A 56 5.78 -16.52 8.94
CA PHE A 56 4.95 -17.71 8.75
C PHE A 56 4.74 -18.00 7.27
N ASN A 57 4.99 -19.23 6.85
CA ASN A 57 4.70 -19.71 5.50
C ASN A 57 3.30 -20.36 5.46
N LYS A 58 2.34 -19.71 4.79
CA LYS A 58 0.94 -20.16 4.71
C LYS A 58 0.76 -21.48 3.97
N GLU A 59 1.67 -21.80 3.05
CA GLU A 59 1.59 -23.02 2.23
C GLU A 59 2.11 -24.25 3.00
N THR A 60 3.24 -24.09 3.70
CA THR A 60 3.92 -25.22 4.36
C THR A 60 3.62 -25.32 5.86
N GLY A 61 3.11 -24.27 6.48
CA GLY A 61 2.94 -24.17 7.93
C GLY A 61 4.26 -24.04 8.69
N GLU A 62 5.38 -23.85 7.97
CA GLU A 62 6.69 -23.57 8.58
C GLU A 62 6.74 -22.14 9.07
N TYR A 63 7.49 -21.92 10.15
CA TYR A 63 7.73 -20.59 10.66
C TYR A 63 9.12 -20.43 11.23
N TRP A 64 9.56 -19.18 11.22
CA TRP A 64 10.80 -18.73 11.82
C TRP A 64 10.48 -17.64 12.82
N ARG A 65 11.10 -17.72 14.00
CA ARG A 65 11.00 -16.69 15.02
C ARG A 65 12.33 -15.96 15.13
N LYS A 66 12.24 -14.66 15.40
CA LYS A 66 13.38 -13.86 15.81
C LYS A 66 13.03 -13.07 17.06
N PHE A 67 13.87 -13.22 18.07
CA PHE A 67 13.80 -12.41 19.29
C PHE A 67 14.60 -11.12 19.07
N LEU A 68 13.96 -9.98 19.25
CA LEU A 68 14.52 -8.63 19.11
C LEU A 68 14.71 -8.04 20.52
N PRO A 69 15.79 -8.35 21.23
CA PRO A 69 16.08 -7.75 22.53
C PRO A 69 16.29 -6.24 22.40
N ASN A 70 15.69 -5.46 23.31
CA ASN A 70 15.77 -3.99 23.30
C ASN A 70 17.21 -3.44 23.45
N ASN A 71 18.13 -4.24 24.01
CA ASN A 71 19.48 -3.82 24.37
C ASN A 71 20.60 -4.68 23.76
N GLU A 72 20.30 -5.61 22.85
CA GLU A 72 21.33 -6.44 22.19
C GLU A 72 21.25 -6.30 20.66
N GLY A 73 22.33 -6.71 19.99
CA GLY A 73 22.44 -6.65 18.53
C GLY A 73 21.51 -7.62 17.80
N PRO A 74 21.47 -7.58 16.45
CA PRO A 74 20.60 -8.44 15.66
C PRO A 74 20.85 -9.93 15.94
N THR A 75 19.83 -10.64 16.40
CA THR A 75 19.86 -12.10 16.59
C THR A 75 19.63 -12.84 15.27
N ASN A 76 20.04 -14.11 15.21
CA ASN A 76 19.75 -14.98 14.06
C ASN A 76 18.27 -15.42 14.06
N TRP A 77 17.75 -15.74 12.87
CA TRP A 77 16.43 -16.37 12.75
C TRP A 77 16.51 -17.83 13.16
N GLU A 78 15.59 -18.26 14.02
CA GLU A 78 15.49 -19.65 14.46
C GLU A 78 14.25 -20.30 13.85
N LYS A 79 14.45 -21.43 13.15
CA LYS A 79 13.34 -22.24 12.64
C LYS A 79 12.76 -23.04 13.79
N GLU A 80 11.49 -22.85 14.10
CA GLU A 80 10.82 -23.60 15.15
C GLU A 80 9.93 -24.70 14.58
N LYS A 81 9.65 -25.71 15.41
CA LYS A 81 8.79 -26.82 15.02
C LYS A 81 7.34 -26.31 14.92
N SER A 82 6.69 -26.58 13.78
CA SER A 82 5.27 -26.28 13.59
C SER A 82 4.43 -26.90 14.72
N PRO A 83 3.57 -26.13 15.41
CA PRO A 83 2.72 -26.68 16.47
C PRO A 83 1.65 -27.63 15.91
N ILE A 84 1.35 -27.51 14.62
CA ILE A 84 0.51 -28.42 13.86
C ILE A 84 1.37 -29.55 13.30
N THR A 85 1.24 -30.72 13.93
CA THR A 85 1.78 -31.97 13.39
C THR A 85 0.74 -32.51 12.41
N LYS A 86 1.09 -32.71 11.14
CA LYS A 86 0.22 -33.38 10.17
C LYS A 86 0.19 -34.89 10.43
#